data_AF-A0A382G1K0-F1
#
_entry.id   AF-A0A382G1K0-F1
#
_cell.length_a   1.000
_cell.length_b   1.000
_cell.length_c   1.000
_cell.angle_alpha   90.00
_cell.angle_beta   90.00
_cell.angle_gamma   90.00
#
_symmetry.space_group_name_H-M   'P 1'
#
loop_
_entity.id
_entity.type
_entity.pdbx_description
1 polymer ?
#
loop_
_entity_poly.entity_id
_entity_poly.type
_entity_poly.pdbx_seq_one_letter_code
_entity_poly.pdbx_strand_id
1 'polypeptide(L)'
;MINSVITVTISGMVIFSFTGLSSQFNYNSELSVYKTTLDSIRIEQSKLKGQAQSFYLNVTEVTVKEGLRQLGNSITFIRESLANLKSDKNQIINNSILKSNQRNNLQDLNLIENEIENLELFTKKIALNSSEQMTSAPEAKKNISSLINAFNEFKDKRKRIIFKIRSKRGLIAGKPEYEKFMQKMMGGETKDGRVGTEGYEKPEFLSVNLFNQLNKLIAELDGIISASSQENQGDRNSLGFTDFEKIFNDYGFIFQELSVIVNETETKNNIDSFAKLNQLFRETYESVKKSGLLVIESKMFADSFSELNLTLSIILDDINSAIKKEMDKINASVIDQAGGFTWVVMIITIVGLAVSLLFGFFVRRSITIPVNDLVDM
;
A
#
# COMPACT_ATOMS: atom_id res chain seq x y z
N MET A 1 -14.41 -64.07 -40.65
CA MET A 1 -15.29 -63.30 -39.75
C MET A 1 -14.61 -62.96 -38.41
N ILE A 2 -14.02 -63.93 -37.70
CA ILE A 2 -13.32 -63.74 -36.41
C ILE A 2 -12.18 -62.70 -36.48
N ASN A 3 -11.30 -62.79 -37.48
CA ASN A 3 -10.20 -61.82 -37.64
C ASN A 3 -10.69 -60.37 -37.81
N SER A 4 -11.82 -60.16 -38.52
CA SER A 4 -12.41 -58.84 -38.70
C SER A 4 -12.94 -58.25 -37.39
N VAL A 5 -13.59 -59.08 -36.56
CA VAL A 5 -14.13 -58.65 -35.25
C VAL A 5 -12.99 -58.29 -34.30
N ILE A 6 -11.92 -59.08 -34.28
CA ILE A 6 -10.73 -58.83 -33.47
C ILE A 6 -10.05 -57.52 -33.89
N THR A 7 -9.86 -57.30 -35.20
CA THR A 7 -9.26 -56.06 -35.71
C THR A 7 -10.10 -54.83 -35.35
N VAL A 8 -11.41 -54.87 -35.54
CA VAL A 8 -12.30 -53.74 -35.19
C VAL A 8 -12.29 -53.46 -33.70
N THR A 9 -12.27 -54.49 -32.86
CA THR A 9 -12.24 -54.34 -31.39
C THR A 9 -10.91 -53.73 -30.94
N ILE A 10 -9.78 -54.20 -31.49
CA ILE A 10 -8.45 -53.66 -31.21
C ILE A 10 -8.34 -52.20 -31.66
N SER A 11 -8.77 -51.89 -32.89
CA SER A 11 -8.78 -50.53 -33.41
C SER A 11 -9.66 -49.60 -32.57
N GLY A 12 -10.84 -50.06 -32.14
CA GLY A 12 -11.72 -49.29 -31.25
C GLY A 12 -11.07 -48.98 -29.90
N MET A 13 -10.38 -49.97 -29.30
CA MET A 13 -9.70 -49.82 -28.02
C MET A 13 -8.51 -48.86 -28.10
N VAL A 14 -7.73 -48.93 -29.18
CA VAL A 14 -6.61 -48.02 -29.47
C VAL A 14 -7.12 -46.60 -29.68
N ILE A 15 -8.15 -46.40 -30.52
CA ILE A 15 -8.74 -45.08 -30.79
C ILE A 15 -9.28 -44.46 -29.49
N PHE A 16 -10.03 -45.22 -28.70
CA PHE A 16 -10.58 -44.74 -27.42
C PHE A 16 -9.49 -44.31 -26.42
N SER A 17 -8.38 -45.08 -26.36
CA SER A 17 -7.25 -44.75 -25.48
C SER A 17 -6.52 -43.48 -25.96
N PHE A 18 -6.33 -43.32 -27.28
CA PHE A 18 -5.71 -42.13 -27.87
C PHE A 18 -6.57 -40.87 -27.73
N THR A 19 -7.89 -40.98 -27.90
CA THR A 19 -8.79 -39.82 -27.75
C THR A 19 -8.84 -39.33 -26.30
N GLY A 20 -8.85 -40.25 -25.32
CA GLY A 20 -8.74 -39.92 -23.90
C GLY A 20 -7.44 -39.18 -23.56
N LEU A 21 -6.29 -39.73 -23.97
CA LEU A 21 -4.98 -39.09 -23.78
C LEU A 21 -4.90 -37.73 -24.46
N SER A 22 -5.35 -37.62 -25.72
CA SER A 22 -5.32 -36.37 -26.47
C SER A 22 -6.14 -35.27 -25.79
N SER A 23 -7.32 -35.60 -25.25
CA SER A 23 -8.14 -34.65 -24.48
C SER A 23 -7.40 -34.16 -23.23
N GLN A 24 -6.71 -35.04 -22.50
CA GLN A 24 -5.97 -34.66 -21.30
C GLN A 24 -4.72 -33.82 -21.61
N PHE A 25 -4.00 -34.13 -22.69
CA PHE A 25 -2.87 -33.33 -23.14
C PHE A 25 -3.30 -31.91 -23.55
N ASN A 26 -4.40 -31.80 -24.31
CA ASN A 26 -4.94 -30.50 -24.71
C ASN A 26 -5.35 -29.68 -23.48
N TYR A 27 -6.05 -30.30 -22.54
CA TYR A 27 -6.45 -29.63 -21.29
C TYR A 27 -5.24 -29.19 -20.44
N ASN A 28 -4.21 -30.04 -20.32
CA ASN A 28 -2.98 -29.68 -19.58
C ASN A 28 -2.23 -28.52 -20.24
N SER A 29 -2.22 -28.47 -21.58
CA SER A 29 -1.64 -27.36 -22.34
C SER A 29 -2.37 -26.04 -22.05
N GLU A 30 -3.70 -26.04 -22.09
CA GLU A 30 -4.51 -24.86 -21.73
C GLU A 30 -4.30 -24.42 -20.28
N LEU A 31 -4.25 -25.38 -19.35
CA LEU A 31 -3.96 -25.11 -17.93
C LEU A 31 -2.57 -24.52 -17.71
N SER A 32 -1.57 -24.95 -18.49
CA SER A 32 -0.22 -24.36 -18.47
C SER A 32 -0.21 -22.92 -18.95
N VAL A 33 -1.00 -22.58 -19.99
CA VAL A 33 -1.15 -21.20 -20.46
C VAL A 33 -1.84 -20.35 -19.40
N TYR A 34 -2.93 -20.86 -18.81
CA TYR A 34 -3.63 -20.20 -17.71
C TYR A 34 -2.67 -19.87 -16.55
N LYS A 35 -1.88 -20.87 -16.12
CA LYS A 35 -0.88 -20.69 -15.06
C LYS A 35 0.15 -19.62 -15.40
N THR A 36 0.64 -19.59 -16.64
CA THR A 36 1.63 -18.59 -17.10
C THR A 36 1.07 -17.17 -17.02
N THR A 37 -0.22 -16.99 -17.37
CA THR A 37 -0.90 -15.70 -17.22
C THR A 37 -1.03 -15.30 -15.74
N LEU A 38 -1.38 -16.24 -14.85
CA LEU A 38 -1.44 -15.98 -13.41
C LEU A 38 -0.07 -15.61 -12.82
N ASP A 39 0.99 -16.33 -13.22
CA ASP A 39 2.36 -16.03 -12.78
C ASP A 39 2.79 -14.62 -13.25
N SER A 40 2.34 -14.19 -14.44
CA SER A 40 2.58 -12.83 -14.95
C SER A 40 1.87 -11.77 -14.10
N ILE A 41 0.63 -12.02 -13.68
CA ILE A 41 -0.10 -11.14 -12.74
C ILE A 41 0.65 -11.03 -11.41
N ARG A 42 1.13 -12.16 -10.88
CA ARG A 42 1.91 -12.19 -9.63
C ARG A 42 3.22 -11.42 -9.73
N ILE A 43 3.91 -11.51 -10.87
CA ILE A 43 5.13 -10.71 -11.12
C ILE A 43 4.79 -9.22 -11.08
N GLU A 44 3.75 -8.76 -11.75
CA GLU A 44 3.35 -7.35 -11.70
C GLU A 44 2.92 -6.93 -10.30
N GLN A 45 2.13 -7.74 -9.59
CA GLN A 45 1.76 -7.50 -8.20
C GLN A 45 2.98 -7.30 -7.29
N SER A 46 4.02 -8.12 -7.45
CA SER A 46 5.25 -7.99 -6.66
C SER A 46 5.99 -6.66 -6.89
N LYS A 47 5.83 -6.05 -8.07
CA LYS A 47 6.44 -4.75 -8.41
C LYS A 47 5.70 -3.57 -7.77
N LEU A 48 4.40 -3.70 -7.49
CA LEU A 48 3.55 -2.61 -7.00
C LEU A 48 4.12 -1.94 -5.74
N LYS A 49 4.66 -2.72 -4.80
CA LYS A 49 5.28 -2.18 -3.58
C LYS A 49 6.51 -1.31 -3.88
N GLY A 50 7.35 -1.72 -4.83
CA GLY A 50 8.53 -0.95 -5.25
C GLY A 50 8.13 0.32 -5.98
N GLN A 51 7.15 0.23 -6.88
CA GLN A 51 6.63 1.39 -7.63
C GLN A 51 5.96 2.41 -6.70
N ALA A 52 5.28 1.97 -5.63
CA ALA A 52 4.67 2.86 -4.66
C ALA A 52 5.69 3.68 -3.83
N GLN A 53 6.98 3.32 -3.81
CA GLN A 53 7.99 4.09 -3.07
C GLN A 53 8.15 5.52 -3.59
N SER A 54 7.85 5.77 -4.87
CA SER A 54 7.95 7.09 -5.49
C SER A 54 7.07 8.17 -4.83
N PHE A 55 6.08 7.77 -4.05
CA PHE A 55 5.15 8.66 -3.36
C PHE A 55 5.55 9.02 -1.94
N TYR A 56 6.53 8.31 -1.37
CA TYR A 56 6.91 8.45 0.03
C TYR A 56 8.42 8.66 0.24
N LEU A 57 9.26 8.30 -0.74
CA LEU A 57 10.71 8.51 -0.72
C LEU A 57 11.12 9.53 -1.78
N ASN A 58 11.88 10.55 -1.38
CA ASN A 58 12.42 11.60 -2.27
C ASN A 58 11.36 12.18 -3.23
N VAL A 59 10.20 12.55 -2.68
CA VAL A 59 9.01 12.94 -3.42
C VAL A 59 9.23 14.23 -4.21
N THR A 60 9.04 14.16 -5.52
CA THR A 60 9.09 15.27 -6.47
C THR A 60 7.96 15.12 -7.48
N GLU A 61 7.66 16.17 -8.24
CA GLU A 61 6.61 16.12 -9.27
C GLU A 61 6.94 15.06 -10.32
N VAL A 62 8.23 14.93 -10.65
CA VAL A 62 8.73 13.93 -11.61
C VAL A 62 8.58 12.52 -11.06
N THR A 63 8.97 12.27 -9.80
CA THR A 63 8.86 10.93 -9.20
C THR A 63 7.39 10.52 -9.01
N VAL A 64 6.50 11.45 -8.63
CA VAL A 64 5.05 11.19 -8.51
C VAL A 64 4.43 10.86 -9.87
N LYS A 65 4.76 11.63 -10.92
CA LYS A 65 4.28 11.37 -12.29
C LYS A 65 4.78 10.02 -12.82
N GLU A 66 6.04 9.71 -12.58
CA GLU A 66 6.64 8.46 -13.00
C GLU A 66 6.05 7.27 -12.23
N GLY A 67 5.85 7.41 -10.92
CA GLY A 67 5.16 6.42 -10.08
C GLY A 67 3.75 6.12 -10.55
N LEU A 68 2.96 7.18 -10.85
CA LEU A 68 1.62 7.04 -11.40
C LEU A 68 1.63 6.28 -12.73
N ARG A 69 2.59 6.59 -13.60
CA ARG A 69 2.75 5.92 -14.89
C ARG A 69 3.09 4.44 -14.72
N GLN A 70 4.05 4.12 -13.85
CA GLN A 70 4.50 2.75 -13.60
C GLN A 70 3.39 1.90 -12.96
N LEU A 71 2.75 2.40 -11.89
CA LEU A 71 1.62 1.71 -11.26
C LEU A 71 0.44 1.58 -12.22
N GLY A 72 0.12 2.64 -12.97
CA GLY A 72 -0.97 2.61 -13.96
C GLY A 72 -0.74 1.54 -15.03
N ASN A 73 0.50 1.39 -15.51
CA ASN A 73 0.87 0.34 -16.45
C ASN A 73 0.72 -1.06 -15.84
N SER A 74 1.22 -1.29 -14.63
CA SER A 74 1.10 -2.58 -13.94
C SER A 74 -0.36 -2.93 -13.63
N ILE A 75 -1.16 -1.98 -13.17
CA ILE A 75 -2.61 -2.14 -12.95
C ILE A 75 -3.33 -2.49 -14.24
N THR A 76 -3.02 -1.80 -15.35
CA THR A 76 -3.62 -2.07 -16.66
C THR A 76 -3.27 -3.47 -17.14
N PHE A 77 -2.00 -3.87 -17.03
CA PHE A 77 -1.56 -5.21 -17.38
C PHE A 77 -2.28 -6.30 -16.57
N ILE A 78 -2.40 -6.11 -15.25
CA ILE A 78 -3.10 -7.06 -14.37
C ILE A 78 -4.57 -7.17 -14.80
N ARG A 79 -5.24 -6.05 -15.07
CA ARG A 79 -6.64 -6.02 -15.50
C ARG A 79 -6.86 -6.75 -16.83
N GLU A 80 -6.03 -6.49 -17.84
CA GLU A 80 -6.10 -7.16 -19.14
C GLU A 80 -5.83 -8.67 -19.00
N SER A 81 -4.84 -9.04 -18.20
CA SER A 81 -4.52 -10.43 -17.92
C SER A 81 -5.66 -11.15 -17.18
N LEU A 82 -6.30 -10.47 -16.21
CA LEU A 82 -7.44 -11.00 -15.48
C LEU A 82 -8.67 -11.17 -16.38
N ALA A 83 -8.93 -10.21 -17.28
CA ALA A 83 -10.01 -10.32 -18.27
C ALA A 83 -9.79 -11.54 -19.19
N ASN A 84 -8.54 -11.80 -19.59
CA ASN A 84 -8.20 -13.01 -20.34
C ASN A 84 -8.48 -14.30 -19.53
N LEU A 85 -8.12 -14.35 -18.24
CA LEU A 85 -8.43 -15.48 -17.36
C LEU A 85 -9.95 -15.71 -17.20
N LYS A 86 -10.74 -14.63 -17.17
CA LYS A 86 -12.21 -14.68 -17.05
C LYS A 86 -12.94 -15.00 -18.37
N SER A 87 -12.24 -14.98 -19.51
CA SER A 87 -12.86 -15.20 -20.82
C SER A 87 -13.48 -16.60 -20.97
N ASP A 88 -14.46 -16.71 -21.88
CA ASP A 88 -15.16 -17.98 -22.17
C ASP A 88 -14.22 -19.12 -22.56
N LYS A 89 -13.06 -18.80 -23.15
CA LYS A 89 -12.01 -19.78 -23.49
C LYS A 89 -11.55 -20.56 -22.26
N ASN A 90 -11.52 -19.93 -21.09
CA ASN A 90 -11.04 -20.52 -19.84
C ASN A 90 -12.17 -21.04 -18.96
N GLN A 91 -13.43 -21.06 -19.44
CA GLN A 91 -14.59 -21.45 -18.62
C GLN A 91 -14.47 -22.87 -18.08
N ILE A 92 -13.89 -23.81 -18.84
CA ILE A 92 -13.67 -25.19 -18.41
C ILE A 92 -12.73 -25.23 -17.20
N ILE A 93 -11.60 -24.53 -17.29
CA ILE A 93 -10.60 -24.40 -16.22
C ILE A 93 -11.21 -23.70 -15.00
N ASN A 94 -11.89 -22.57 -15.22
CA ASN A 94 -12.54 -21.82 -14.13
C ASN A 94 -13.54 -22.70 -13.36
N ASN A 95 -14.32 -23.53 -14.06
CA ASN A 95 -15.29 -24.44 -13.47
C ASN A 95 -14.66 -25.68 -12.81
N SER A 96 -13.52 -26.17 -13.30
CA SER A 96 -12.85 -27.36 -12.74
C SER A 96 -12.11 -27.04 -11.44
N ILE A 97 -11.41 -25.89 -11.40
CA ILE A 97 -10.74 -25.39 -10.19
C ILE A 97 -11.79 -25.09 -9.11
N LEU A 98 -12.99 -24.63 -9.49
CA LEU A 98 -14.17 -24.46 -8.63
C LEU A 98 -14.64 -25.75 -7.94
N LYS A 99 -14.47 -26.93 -8.57
CA LYS A 99 -14.89 -28.23 -8.02
C LYS A 99 -13.81 -28.87 -7.13
N SER A 100 -12.57 -28.41 -7.20
CA SER A 100 -11.42 -29.04 -6.52
C SER A 100 -11.07 -28.41 -5.16
N ASN A 101 -11.65 -27.24 -4.85
CA ASN A 101 -11.46 -26.46 -3.62
C ASN A 101 -12.79 -26.15 -2.92
N GLN A 102 -12.79 -26.06 -1.58
CA GLN A 102 -13.94 -25.60 -0.78
C GLN A 102 -14.16 -24.07 -0.85
N ARG A 103 -13.43 -23.34 -1.71
CA ARG A 103 -13.60 -21.91 -2.05
C ARG A 103 -13.81 -21.74 -3.56
N ASN A 104 -14.68 -20.81 -3.95
CA ASN A 104 -15.07 -20.54 -5.33
C ASN A 104 -14.04 -19.63 -6.04
N ASN A 105 -13.10 -20.15 -6.82
CA ASN A 105 -12.04 -19.31 -7.43
C ASN A 105 -12.56 -18.23 -8.41
N LEU A 106 -13.76 -18.38 -8.99
CA LEU A 106 -14.39 -17.30 -9.75
C LEU A 106 -14.74 -16.10 -8.86
N GLN A 107 -15.10 -16.37 -7.60
CA GLN A 107 -15.25 -15.35 -6.56
C GLN A 107 -13.88 -14.74 -6.25
N ASP A 108 -12.82 -15.53 -6.18
CA ASP A 108 -11.45 -15.05 -5.92
C ASP A 108 -10.89 -14.19 -7.08
N LEU A 109 -11.19 -14.50 -8.35
CA LEU A 109 -10.87 -13.63 -9.49
C LEU A 109 -11.64 -12.31 -9.45
N ASN A 110 -12.89 -12.32 -8.99
CA ASN A 110 -13.65 -11.08 -8.77
C ASN A 110 -13.13 -10.30 -7.55
N LEU A 111 -12.62 -10.98 -6.53
CA LEU A 111 -11.92 -10.32 -5.42
C LEU A 111 -10.65 -9.64 -5.93
N ILE A 112 -9.86 -10.29 -6.79
CA ILE A 112 -8.70 -9.63 -7.45
C ILE A 112 -9.13 -8.36 -8.17
N GLU A 113 -10.24 -8.38 -8.93
CA GLU A 113 -10.74 -7.21 -9.64
C GLU A 113 -11.07 -6.05 -8.67
N ASN A 114 -11.80 -6.34 -7.59
CA ASN A 114 -12.12 -5.35 -6.55
C ASN A 114 -10.86 -4.79 -5.87
N GLU A 115 -9.88 -5.64 -5.54
CA GLU A 115 -8.62 -5.21 -4.95
C GLU A 115 -7.81 -4.31 -5.90
N ILE A 116 -7.84 -4.61 -7.21
CA ILE A 116 -7.17 -3.80 -8.23
C ILE A 116 -7.85 -2.44 -8.41
N GLU A 117 -9.19 -2.38 -8.38
CA GLU A 117 -9.92 -1.11 -8.38
C GLU A 117 -9.58 -0.24 -7.16
N ASN A 118 -9.50 -0.87 -5.97
CA ASN A 118 -9.08 -0.20 -4.76
C ASN A 118 -7.64 0.33 -4.88
N LEU A 119 -6.70 -0.49 -5.38
CA LEU A 119 -5.31 -0.08 -5.60
C LEU A 119 -5.22 1.12 -6.55
N GLU A 120 -6.01 1.17 -7.62
CA GLU A 120 -6.05 2.31 -8.53
C GLU A 120 -6.56 3.58 -7.82
N LEU A 121 -7.64 3.46 -7.03
CA LEU A 121 -8.19 4.56 -6.25
C LEU A 121 -7.18 5.11 -5.24
N PHE A 122 -6.53 4.24 -4.47
CA PHE A 122 -5.51 4.64 -3.50
C PHE A 122 -4.30 5.25 -4.20
N THR A 123 -3.85 4.70 -5.33
CA THR A 123 -2.75 5.28 -6.12
C THR A 123 -3.03 6.73 -6.51
N LYS A 124 -4.25 7.05 -6.95
CA LYS A 124 -4.65 8.43 -7.28
C LYS A 124 -4.67 9.33 -6.04
N LYS A 125 -5.21 8.85 -4.92
CA LYS A 125 -5.25 9.60 -3.64
C LYS A 125 -3.86 9.89 -3.11
N ILE A 126 -2.97 8.90 -3.15
CA ILE A 126 -1.57 9.01 -2.75
C ILE A 126 -0.87 10.08 -3.59
N ALA A 127 -0.99 10.00 -4.92
CA ALA A 127 -0.34 10.98 -5.80
C ALA A 127 -0.85 12.42 -5.57
N LEU A 128 -2.15 12.59 -5.36
CA LEU A 128 -2.74 13.89 -5.03
C LEU A 128 -2.15 14.41 -3.70
N ASN A 129 -2.18 13.59 -2.66
CA ASN A 129 -1.63 13.93 -1.35
C ASN A 129 -0.14 14.30 -1.43
N SER A 130 0.68 13.50 -2.11
CA SER A 130 2.10 13.79 -2.35
C SER A 130 2.29 15.13 -3.07
N SER A 131 1.48 15.44 -4.09
CA SER A 131 1.54 16.72 -4.80
C SER A 131 1.16 17.91 -3.90
N GLU A 132 0.19 17.73 -3.00
CA GLU A 132 -0.20 18.78 -2.06
C GLU A 132 0.87 18.99 -0.97
N GLN A 133 1.53 17.92 -0.51
CA GLN A 133 2.65 18.03 0.43
C GLN A 133 3.81 18.86 -0.12
N MET A 134 4.10 18.72 -1.43
CA MET A 134 5.17 19.47 -2.10
C MET A 134 4.99 20.99 -2.04
N THR A 135 3.76 21.47 -1.91
CA THR A 135 3.45 22.92 -1.83
C THR A 135 3.21 23.37 -0.40
N SER A 136 2.46 22.58 0.37
CA SER A 136 2.09 22.91 1.76
C SER A 136 3.26 22.88 2.73
N ALA A 137 4.21 21.95 2.59
CA ALA A 137 5.34 21.87 3.52
C ALA A 137 6.30 23.07 3.39
N PRO A 138 6.72 23.51 2.18
CA PRO A 138 7.49 24.75 2.03
C PRO A 138 6.74 26.00 2.50
N GLU A 139 5.43 26.09 2.24
CA GLU A 139 4.59 27.19 2.71
C GLU A 139 4.54 27.24 4.24
N ALA A 140 4.33 26.11 4.90
CA ALA A 140 4.34 26.01 6.36
C ALA A 140 5.70 26.43 6.96
N LYS A 141 6.83 25.97 6.38
CA LYS A 141 8.17 26.38 6.79
C LYS A 141 8.39 27.89 6.67
N LYS A 142 7.93 28.49 5.56
CA LYS A 142 8.01 29.94 5.33
C LYS A 142 7.17 30.72 6.35
N ASN A 143 5.96 30.23 6.64
CA ASN A 143 5.06 30.87 7.59
C ASN A 143 5.61 30.78 9.02
N ILE A 144 6.18 29.64 9.43
CA ILE A 144 6.88 29.50 10.72
C ILE A 144 8.01 30.52 10.86
N SER A 145 8.87 30.65 9.85
CA SER A 145 9.97 31.63 9.88
C SER A 145 9.45 33.05 10.05
N SER A 146 8.37 33.39 9.34
CA SER A 146 7.71 34.71 9.42
C SER A 146 7.06 34.94 10.79
N LEU A 147 6.44 33.91 11.38
CA LEU A 147 5.86 33.93 12.71
C LEU A 147 6.93 34.13 13.80
N ILE A 148 8.06 33.41 13.73
CA ILE A 148 9.18 33.57 14.66
C ILE A 148 9.70 35.01 14.62
N ASN A 149 9.87 35.57 13.43
CA ASN A 149 10.31 36.96 13.28
C ASN A 149 9.30 37.95 13.88
N ALA A 150 8.01 37.80 13.60
CA ALA A 150 6.98 38.65 14.17
C ALA A 150 6.85 38.51 15.70
N PHE A 151 7.05 37.31 16.22
CA PHE A 151 7.08 37.07 17.66
C PHE A 151 8.26 37.79 18.31
N ASN A 152 9.45 37.72 17.73
CA ASN A 152 10.63 38.43 18.23
C ASN A 152 10.42 39.97 18.20
N GLU A 153 9.90 40.51 17.09
CA GLU A 153 9.54 41.93 16.97
C GLU A 153 8.55 42.38 18.06
N PHE A 154 7.55 41.55 18.37
CA PHE A 154 6.57 41.83 19.43
C PHE A 154 7.18 41.67 20.83
N LYS A 155 8.02 40.65 21.04
CA LYS A 155 8.74 40.39 22.28
C LYS A 155 9.66 41.56 22.67
N ASP A 156 10.30 42.21 21.69
CA ASP A 156 11.13 43.39 21.94
C ASP A 156 10.32 44.57 22.50
N LYS A 157 9.01 44.62 22.23
CA LYS A 157 8.11 45.65 22.78
C LYS A 157 7.63 45.32 24.19
N ARG A 158 7.89 44.11 24.71
CA ARG A 158 7.41 43.66 26.03
C ARG A 158 7.77 44.63 27.16
N LYS A 159 9.03 45.07 27.24
CA LYS A 159 9.48 46.03 28.28
C LYS A 159 8.71 47.35 28.20
N ARG A 160 8.42 47.84 26.99
CA ARG A 160 7.63 49.06 26.76
C ARG A 160 6.16 48.88 27.17
N ILE A 161 5.56 47.75 26.83
CA ILE A 161 4.19 47.39 27.22
C ILE A 161 4.08 47.36 28.75
N ILE A 162 5.00 46.65 29.42
CA ILE A 162 5.09 46.57 30.88
C ILE A 162 5.17 47.98 31.50
N PHE A 163 6.07 48.83 31.01
CA PHE A 163 6.24 50.18 31.53
C PHE A 163 4.94 51.00 31.45
N LYS A 164 4.27 50.98 30.29
CA LYS A 164 3.01 51.72 30.11
C LYS A 164 1.90 51.24 31.01
N ILE A 165 1.70 49.93 31.13
CA ILE A 165 0.66 49.35 31.98
C ILE A 165 0.93 49.64 33.45
N ARG A 166 2.18 49.50 33.90
CA ARG A 166 2.56 49.84 35.27
C ARG A 166 2.25 51.30 35.62
N SER A 167 2.57 52.21 34.71
CA SER A 167 2.28 53.64 34.88
C SER A 167 0.76 53.89 34.95
N LYS A 168 0.01 53.34 33.99
CA LYS A 168 -1.44 53.54 33.88
C LYS A 168 -2.23 52.96 35.07
N ARG A 169 -1.85 51.77 35.53
CA ARG A 169 -2.52 51.07 36.64
C ARG A 169 -1.94 51.41 38.01
N GLY A 170 -0.88 52.23 38.10
CA GLY A 170 -0.21 52.55 39.37
C GLY A 170 0.42 51.33 40.06
N LEU A 171 0.99 50.38 39.31
CA LEU A 171 1.53 49.14 39.87
C LEU A 171 2.88 49.36 40.57
N ILE A 172 2.88 49.20 41.90
CA ILE A 172 4.05 49.42 42.78
C ILE A 172 4.74 48.08 43.09
N ALA A 173 6.07 48.06 42.98
CA ALA A 173 6.88 46.87 43.28
C ALA A 173 6.64 46.35 44.70
N GLY A 174 6.57 45.02 44.86
CA GLY A 174 6.29 44.37 46.14
C GLY A 174 4.81 44.34 46.55
N LYS A 175 3.90 44.96 45.77
CA LYS A 175 2.45 44.78 45.95
C LYS A 175 1.94 43.54 45.18
N PRO A 176 0.93 42.82 45.69
CA PRO A 176 0.42 41.60 45.05
C PRO A 176 0.00 41.77 43.58
N GLU A 177 -0.60 42.91 43.23
CA GLU A 177 -1.05 43.20 41.87
C GLU A 177 0.12 43.40 40.89
N TYR A 178 1.20 44.02 41.35
CA TYR A 178 2.43 44.14 40.58
C TYR A 178 3.05 42.77 40.34
N GLU A 179 3.20 41.94 41.38
CA GLU A 179 3.79 40.61 41.25
C GLU A 179 3.00 39.73 40.28
N LYS A 180 1.66 39.70 40.40
CA LYS A 180 0.79 38.96 39.46
C LYS A 180 0.96 39.43 38.02
N PHE A 181 1.03 40.74 37.79
CA PHE A 181 1.25 41.29 36.45
C PHE A 181 2.64 40.92 35.90
N MET A 182 3.68 41.02 36.72
CA MET A 182 5.04 40.67 36.33
C MET A 182 5.20 39.16 36.08
N GLN A 183 4.52 38.30 36.84
CA GLN A 183 4.47 36.86 36.56
C GLN A 183 3.88 36.57 35.17
N LYS A 184 2.79 37.24 34.80
CA LYS A 184 2.19 37.08 33.46
C LYS A 184 3.08 37.57 32.32
N MET A 185 3.82 38.66 32.53
CA MET A 185 4.59 39.29 31.47
C MET A 185 6.05 38.82 31.38
N MET A 186 6.68 38.50 32.51
CA MET A 186 8.09 38.14 32.65
C MET A 186 8.32 36.96 33.60
N GLY A 187 7.28 36.22 33.99
CA GLY A 187 7.39 35.15 34.97
C GLY A 187 8.46 34.13 34.58
N GLY A 188 9.33 33.79 35.52
CA GLY A 188 10.41 32.84 35.27
C GLY A 188 11.57 33.37 34.44
N GLU A 189 11.57 34.66 34.07
CA GLU A 189 12.63 35.31 33.32
C GLU A 189 13.21 36.51 34.08
N THR A 190 14.54 36.63 34.08
CA THR A 190 15.26 37.81 34.53
C THR A 190 15.06 38.97 33.55
N LYS A 191 15.50 40.17 33.94
CA LYS A 191 15.52 41.37 33.08
C LYS A 191 16.29 41.19 31.76
N ASP A 192 17.21 40.22 31.73
CA ASP A 192 18.03 39.86 30.58
C ASP A 192 17.50 38.62 29.83
N GLY A 193 16.33 38.11 30.22
CA GLY A 193 15.67 36.98 29.56
C GLY A 193 16.23 35.60 29.92
N ARG A 194 16.99 35.47 31.02
CA ARG A 194 17.49 34.18 31.56
C ARG A 194 16.52 33.66 32.61
N VAL A 195 16.60 32.39 33.01
CA VAL A 195 15.79 31.89 34.12
C VAL A 195 16.28 32.49 35.44
N GLY A 196 15.38 33.08 36.23
CA GLY A 196 15.70 33.68 37.53
C GLY A 196 15.35 32.76 38.70
N THR A 197 15.73 33.18 39.91
CA THR A 197 15.55 32.38 41.14
C THR A 197 14.75 33.09 42.23
N GLU A 198 14.38 34.36 42.05
CA GLU A 198 13.77 35.19 43.08
C GLU A 198 12.53 35.93 42.58
N GLY A 199 11.62 36.28 43.50
CA GLY A 199 10.40 37.04 43.18
C GLY A 199 9.55 36.40 42.07
N TYR A 200 9.05 37.21 41.13
CA TYR A 200 8.34 36.73 39.93
C TYR A 200 9.26 36.02 38.92
N GLU A 201 10.59 36.05 39.10
CA GLU A 201 11.56 35.44 38.18
C GLU A 201 11.76 33.94 38.45
N LYS A 202 11.10 33.37 39.48
CA LYS A 202 11.17 31.94 39.80
C LYS A 202 10.67 31.07 38.62
N PRO A 203 11.28 29.91 38.37
CA PRO A 203 10.96 29.06 37.21
C PRO A 203 9.51 28.58 37.16
N GLU A 204 8.87 28.42 38.32
CA GLU A 204 7.45 28.02 38.43
C GLU A 204 6.50 28.96 37.67
N PHE A 205 6.87 30.23 37.53
CA PHE A 205 6.07 31.24 36.81
C PHE A 205 6.23 31.20 35.29
N LEU A 206 7.12 30.37 34.73
CA LEU A 206 7.17 30.11 33.28
C LEU A 206 5.84 29.56 32.76
N SER A 207 5.08 28.86 33.61
CA SER A 207 3.77 28.29 33.28
C SER A 207 2.69 29.35 33.03
N VAL A 208 2.80 30.53 33.68
CA VAL A 208 1.83 31.63 33.58
C VAL A 208 2.34 32.80 32.72
N ASN A 209 3.62 32.78 32.34
CA ASN A 209 4.22 33.78 31.44
C ASN A 209 3.67 33.61 30.01
N LEU A 210 2.95 34.62 29.54
CA LEU A 210 2.27 34.62 28.25
C LEU A 210 3.23 34.56 27.06
N PHE A 211 4.40 35.21 27.16
CA PHE A 211 5.42 35.19 26.10
C PHE A 211 6.11 33.82 26.03
N ASN A 212 6.36 33.20 27.19
CA ASN A 212 6.94 31.86 27.23
C ASN A 212 5.96 30.81 26.69
N GLN A 213 4.68 30.89 27.07
CA GLN A 213 3.64 29.99 26.53
C GLN A 213 3.51 30.15 25.01
N LEU A 214 3.48 31.38 24.50
CA LEU A 214 3.42 31.63 23.06
C LEU A 214 4.66 31.07 22.33
N ASN A 215 5.85 31.24 22.91
CA ASN A 215 7.08 30.66 22.36
C ASN A 215 7.03 29.13 22.29
N LYS A 216 6.44 28.48 23.31
CA LYS A 216 6.24 27.02 23.30
C LYS A 216 5.29 26.58 22.19
N LEU A 217 4.18 27.28 21.97
CA LEU A 217 3.26 26.97 20.87
C LEU A 217 3.93 27.14 19.50
N ILE A 218 4.75 28.19 19.32
CA ILE A 218 5.53 28.38 18.09
C ILE A 218 6.52 27.22 17.88
N ALA A 219 7.22 26.81 18.94
CA ALA A 219 8.15 25.68 18.89
C ALA A 219 7.44 24.34 18.62
N GLU A 220 6.21 24.18 19.11
CA GLU A 220 5.38 23.00 18.84
C GLU A 220 4.98 22.96 17.35
N LEU A 221 4.51 24.08 16.78
CA LEU A 221 4.23 24.19 15.35
C LEU A 221 5.47 23.91 14.48
N ASP A 222 6.64 24.42 14.87
CA ASP A 222 7.92 24.15 14.20
C ASP A 222 8.33 22.68 14.29
N GLY A 223 8.11 22.07 15.46
CA GLY A 223 8.35 20.65 15.70
C GLY A 223 7.51 19.75 14.80
N ILE A 224 6.24 20.10 14.56
CA ILE A 224 5.34 19.36 13.67
C ILE A 224 5.91 19.32 12.25
N ILE A 225 6.35 20.47 11.72
CA ILE A 225 6.89 20.57 10.36
C ILE A 225 8.28 19.94 10.22
N SER A 226 9.11 20.03 11.27
CA SER A 226 10.41 19.39 11.28
C SER A 226 10.29 17.87 11.33
N ALA A 227 9.35 17.34 12.12
CA ALA A 227 9.05 15.91 12.17
C ALA A 227 8.42 15.39 10.87
N SER A 228 7.58 16.21 10.21
CA SER A 228 6.99 15.89 8.91
C SER A 228 8.03 15.87 7.77
N SER A 229 9.28 16.28 8.03
CA SER A 229 10.36 16.37 7.04
C SER A 229 11.44 15.28 7.17
N GLN A 230 11.42 14.43 8.21
CA GLN A 230 12.48 13.43 8.45
C GLN A 230 12.05 12.00 8.06
N GLU A 231 12.98 11.26 7.44
CA GLU A 231 12.89 9.84 7.04
C GLU A 231 12.65 8.85 8.20
N ASN A 232 12.58 9.30 9.46
CA ASN A 232 12.24 8.46 10.61
C ASN A 232 10.73 8.48 10.86
N GLN A 233 9.97 7.85 9.95
CA GLN A 233 8.54 7.55 10.14
C GLN A 233 8.27 6.50 11.27
N GLY A 234 9.32 6.05 11.96
CA GLY A 234 9.30 4.88 12.82
C GLY A 234 8.73 5.06 14.23
N ASP A 235 8.74 6.25 14.85
CA ASP A 235 8.61 6.26 16.33
C ASP A 235 7.96 7.49 17.00
N ARG A 236 7.13 8.25 16.28
CA ARG A 236 6.15 9.13 16.96
C ARG A 236 4.73 8.72 16.63
N ASN A 237 4.22 7.81 17.44
CA ASN A 237 2.78 7.63 17.61
C ASN A 237 2.15 8.95 18.05
N SER A 238 1.01 9.26 17.44
CA SER A 238 0.01 10.29 17.80
C SER A 238 0.40 11.76 17.63
N LEU A 239 0.57 12.22 16.38
CA LEU A 239 0.11 13.58 16.03
C LEU A 239 -1.30 13.43 15.46
N GLY A 240 -2.30 13.71 16.28
CA GLY A 240 -3.72 13.55 15.97
C GLY A 240 -4.40 14.89 15.74
N PHE A 241 -5.61 14.85 15.19
CA PHE A 241 -6.46 16.02 15.02
C PHE A 241 -6.67 16.81 16.33
N THR A 242 -6.74 16.09 17.46
CA THR A 242 -6.87 16.63 18.82
C THR A 242 -5.70 17.53 19.23
N ASP A 243 -4.52 17.32 18.68
CA ASP A 243 -3.32 18.09 19.04
C ASP A 243 -3.37 19.49 18.42
N PHE A 244 -3.88 19.61 17.18
CA PHE A 244 -4.08 20.91 16.53
C PHE A 244 -5.13 21.76 17.23
N GLU A 245 -6.27 21.17 17.60
CA GLU A 245 -7.32 21.89 18.33
C GLU A 245 -6.82 22.44 19.66
N LYS A 246 -6.03 21.64 20.38
CA LYS A 246 -5.42 22.07 21.64
C LYS A 246 -4.50 23.28 21.44
N ILE A 247 -3.58 23.23 20.46
CA ILE A 247 -2.68 24.35 20.16
C ILE A 247 -3.46 25.63 19.87
N PHE A 248 -4.53 25.54 19.08
CA PHE A 248 -5.34 26.71 18.71
C PHE A 248 -6.13 27.27 19.91
N ASN A 249 -6.66 26.39 20.76
CA ASN A 249 -7.37 26.79 21.96
C ASN A 249 -6.43 27.47 22.97
N ASP A 250 -5.27 26.87 23.24
CA ASP A 250 -4.22 27.43 24.11
C ASP A 250 -3.78 28.81 23.59
N TYR A 251 -3.58 28.94 22.28
CA TYR A 251 -3.32 30.23 21.65
C TYR A 251 -4.47 31.22 21.87
N GLY A 252 -5.71 30.79 21.72
CA GLY A 252 -6.90 31.62 21.94
C GLY A 252 -6.93 32.25 23.33
N PHE A 253 -6.62 31.47 24.38
CA PHE A 253 -6.52 31.98 25.75
C PHE A 253 -5.39 33.02 25.90
N ILE A 254 -4.20 32.72 25.40
CA ILE A 254 -3.04 33.61 25.46
C ILE A 254 -3.32 34.92 24.71
N PHE A 255 -3.92 34.83 23.52
CA PHE A 255 -4.29 35.97 22.69
C PHE A 255 -5.28 36.88 23.40
N GLN A 256 -6.32 36.31 24.02
CA GLN A 256 -7.30 37.09 24.78
C GLN A 256 -6.64 37.87 25.92
N GLU A 257 -5.79 37.22 26.72
CA GLU A 257 -5.09 37.89 27.82
C GLU A 257 -4.16 39.01 27.32
N LEU A 258 -3.35 38.73 26.30
CA LEU A 258 -2.44 39.71 25.73
C LEU A 258 -3.19 40.87 25.05
N SER A 259 -4.33 40.61 24.41
CA SER A 259 -5.13 41.65 23.75
C SER A 259 -5.61 42.69 24.74
N VAL A 260 -6.10 42.28 25.92
CA VAL A 260 -6.49 43.20 27.00
C VAL A 260 -5.30 44.08 27.42
N ILE A 261 -4.14 43.46 27.65
CA ILE A 261 -2.92 44.16 28.10
C ILE A 261 -2.40 45.12 27.02
N VAL A 262 -2.34 44.69 25.77
CA VAL A 262 -1.78 45.48 24.67
C VAL A 262 -2.68 46.66 24.32
N ASN A 263 -4.00 46.45 24.24
CA ASN A 263 -4.95 47.52 23.91
C ASN A 263 -4.98 48.62 24.98
N GLU A 264 -4.83 48.25 26.26
CA GLU A 264 -4.76 49.22 27.35
C GLU A 264 -3.54 50.14 27.25
N THR A 265 -2.48 49.75 26.53
CA THR A 265 -1.33 50.63 26.29
C THR A 265 -1.65 51.83 25.40
N GLU A 266 -2.77 51.80 24.66
CA GLU A 266 -3.21 52.83 23.69
C GLU A 266 -2.07 53.27 22.74
N THR A 267 -1.18 52.33 22.43
CA THR A 267 0.00 52.60 21.62
C THR A 267 -0.13 51.89 20.29
N LYS A 268 -0.40 52.66 19.24
CA LYS A 268 -0.57 52.14 17.88
C LYS A 268 0.53 51.14 17.49
N ASN A 269 1.80 51.47 17.72
CA ASN A 269 2.93 50.57 17.42
C ASN A 269 2.88 49.21 18.17
N ASN A 270 2.39 49.18 19.42
CA ASN A 270 2.24 47.92 20.16
C ASN A 270 1.06 47.11 19.63
N ILE A 271 -0.06 47.79 19.36
CA ILE A 271 -1.30 47.20 18.84
C ILE A 271 -1.06 46.61 17.44
N ASP A 272 -0.44 47.37 16.54
CA ASP A 272 -0.14 46.95 15.17
C ASP A 272 0.79 45.72 15.16
N SER A 273 1.81 45.69 16.02
CA SER A 273 2.75 44.56 16.14
C SER A 273 2.08 43.31 16.69
N PHE A 274 1.16 43.45 17.66
CA PHE A 274 0.38 42.33 18.19
C PHE A 274 -0.63 41.81 17.15
N ALA A 275 -1.27 42.70 16.41
CA ALA A 275 -2.18 42.34 15.32
C ALA A 275 -1.45 41.57 14.21
N LYS A 276 -0.27 42.03 13.80
CA LYS A 276 0.62 41.33 12.84
C LYS A 276 1.00 39.93 13.34
N LEU A 277 1.38 39.80 14.61
CA LEU A 277 1.68 38.50 15.23
C LEU A 277 0.46 37.57 15.19
N ASN A 278 -0.74 38.05 15.50
CA ASN A 278 -1.95 37.22 15.45
C ASN A 278 -2.34 36.79 14.04
N GLN A 279 -2.21 37.68 13.06
CA GLN A 279 -2.41 37.31 11.66
C GLN A 279 -1.45 36.19 11.25
N LEU A 280 -0.15 36.37 11.48
CA LEU A 280 0.86 35.37 11.10
C LEU A 280 0.72 34.07 11.89
N PHE A 281 0.28 34.12 13.16
CA PHE A 281 0.03 32.91 13.93
C PHE A 281 -1.10 32.09 13.30
N ARG A 282 -2.22 32.73 12.93
CA ARG A 282 -3.35 32.05 12.30
C ARG A 282 -3.00 31.47 10.94
N GLU A 283 -2.32 32.25 10.11
CA GLU A 283 -1.82 31.79 8.80
C GLU A 283 -0.84 30.61 8.94
N THR A 284 0.05 30.66 9.93
CA THR A 284 0.98 29.56 10.22
C THR A 284 0.25 28.34 10.76
N TYR A 285 -0.70 28.52 11.68
CA TYR A 285 -1.48 27.41 12.22
C TYR A 285 -2.23 26.65 11.11
N GLU A 286 -2.92 27.36 10.22
CA GLU A 286 -3.66 26.72 9.12
C GLU A 286 -2.72 26.00 8.14
N SER A 287 -1.58 26.61 7.77
CA SER A 287 -0.63 25.96 6.86
C SER A 287 0.07 24.76 7.50
N VAL A 288 0.41 24.84 8.79
CA VAL A 288 1.00 23.72 9.54
C VAL A 288 -0.01 22.60 9.74
N LYS A 289 -1.27 22.92 10.09
CA LYS A 289 -2.36 21.94 10.20
C LYS A 289 -2.58 21.21 8.88
N LYS A 290 -2.68 21.94 7.77
CA LYS A 290 -2.80 21.35 6.43
C LYS A 290 -1.63 20.41 6.13
N SER A 291 -0.40 20.88 6.29
CA SER A 291 0.79 20.07 6.03
C SER A 291 0.87 18.83 6.92
N GLY A 292 0.52 18.95 8.21
CA GLY A 292 0.53 17.83 9.15
C GLY A 292 -0.53 16.78 8.84
N LEU A 293 -1.75 17.20 8.50
CA LEU A 293 -2.83 16.29 8.09
C LEU A 293 -2.46 15.50 6.83
N LEU A 294 -1.84 16.16 5.85
CA LEU A 294 -1.38 15.48 4.63
C LEU A 294 -0.35 14.38 4.94
N VAL A 295 0.54 14.57 5.93
CA VAL A 295 1.49 13.53 6.36
C VAL A 295 0.79 12.36 7.03
N ILE A 296 -0.22 12.62 7.87
CA ILE A 296 -1.03 11.57 8.49
C ILE A 296 -1.76 10.74 7.43
N GLU A 297 -2.42 11.41 6.47
CA GLU A 297 -3.09 10.76 5.34
C GLU A 297 -2.14 9.92 4.50
N SER A 298 -0.93 10.43 4.23
CA SER A 298 0.10 9.70 3.48
C SER A 298 0.47 8.38 4.14
N LYS A 299 0.65 8.37 5.47
CA LYS A 299 0.90 7.15 6.24
C LYS A 299 -0.28 6.19 6.16
N MET A 300 -1.50 6.67 6.36
CA MET A 300 -2.70 5.84 6.23
C MET A 300 -2.84 5.22 4.84
N PHE A 301 -2.52 5.97 3.79
CA PHE A 301 -2.56 5.45 2.43
C PHE A 301 -1.45 4.43 2.16
N ALA A 302 -0.24 4.64 2.70
CA ALA A 302 0.86 3.67 2.57
C ALA A 302 0.51 2.34 3.24
N ASP A 303 -0.05 2.40 4.46
CA ASP A 303 -0.51 1.23 5.20
C ASP A 303 -1.62 0.51 4.43
N SER A 304 -2.64 1.25 3.98
CA SER A 304 -3.75 0.70 3.18
C SER A 304 -3.25 0.05 1.88
N PHE A 305 -2.33 0.69 1.17
CA PHE A 305 -1.74 0.14 -0.05
C PHE A 305 -0.97 -1.15 0.22
N SER A 306 -0.18 -1.19 1.32
CA SER A 306 0.54 -2.40 1.72
C SER A 306 -0.39 -3.55 2.08
N GLU A 307 -1.49 -3.26 2.78
CA GLU A 307 -2.52 -4.25 3.12
C GLU A 307 -3.24 -4.79 1.89
N LEU A 308 -3.69 -3.91 0.97
CA LEU A 308 -4.33 -4.31 -0.29
C LEU A 308 -3.38 -5.18 -1.12
N ASN A 309 -2.11 -4.77 -1.24
CA ASN A 309 -1.13 -5.53 -2.01
C ASN A 309 -0.82 -6.90 -1.38
N LEU A 310 -0.84 -7.01 -0.05
CA LEU A 310 -0.69 -8.29 0.65
C LEU A 310 -1.91 -9.20 0.45
N THR A 311 -3.12 -8.66 0.57
CA THR A 311 -4.38 -9.38 0.29
C THR A 311 -4.37 -9.94 -1.13
N LEU A 312 -3.99 -9.12 -2.11
CA LEU A 312 -3.84 -9.54 -3.49
C LEU A 312 -2.83 -10.68 -3.65
N SER A 313 -1.68 -10.62 -2.98
CA SER A 313 -0.69 -11.70 -2.99
C SER A 313 -1.26 -13.01 -2.45
N ILE A 314 -2.02 -12.96 -1.36
CA ILE A 314 -2.63 -14.15 -0.73
C ILE A 314 -3.64 -14.78 -1.70
N ILE A 315 -4.51 -13.98 -2.31
CA ILE A 315 -5.51 -14.48 -3.26
C ILE A 315 -4.81 -15.14 -4.47
N LEU A 316 -3.76 -14.52 -5.01
CA LEU A 316 -2.99 -15.08 -6.12
C LEU A 316 -2.29 -16.40 -5.75
N ASP A 317 -1.75 -16.50 -4.54
CA ASP A 317 -1.10 -17.72 -4.06
C ASP A 317 -2.12 -18.86 -3.84
N ASP A 318 -3.31 -18.56 -3.33
CA ASP A 318 -4.41 -19.52 -3.18
C ASP A 318 -4.84 -20.09 -4.55
N ILE A 319 -5.04 -19.22 -5.56
CA ILE A 319 -5.39 -19.66 -6.92
C ILE A 319 -4.26 -20.49 -7.54
N ASN A 320 -3.00 -20.07 -7.37
CA ASN A 320 -1.86 -20.80 -7.92
C ASN A 320 -1.70 -22.20 -7.29
N SER A 321 -1.94 -22.33 -5.99
CA SER A 321 -1.99 -23.63 -5.30
C SER A 321 -3.08 -24.54 -5.87
N ALA A 322 -4.27 -23.98 -6.13
CA ALA A 322 -5.38 -24.70 -6.74
C ALA A 322 -5.03 -25.26 -8.13
N ILE A 323 -4.44 -24.42 -8.98
CA ILE A 323 -4.00 -24.79 -10.33
C ILE A 323 -2.93 -25.87 -10.26
N LYS A 324 -1.95 -25.75 -9.35
CA LYS A 324 -0.89 -26.74 -9.20
C LYS A 324 -1.46 -28.11 -8.83
N LYS A 325 -2.39 -28.15 -7.87
CA LYS A 325 -3.10 -29.37 -7.48
C LYS A 325 -3.85 -30.01 -8.65
N GLU A 326 -4.44 -29.19 -9.52
CA GLU A 326 -5.13 -29.67 -10.71
C GLU A 326 -4.17 -30.20 -11.78
N MET A 327 -3.06 -29.50 -12.05
CA MET A 327 -1.99 -29.99 -12.93
C MET A 327 -1.44 -31.34 -12.44
N ASP A 328 -1.18 -31.48 -11.14
CA ASP A 328 -0.69 -32.74 -10.56
C ASP A 328 -1.71 -33.88 -10.76
N LYS A 329 -3.01 -33.59 -10.61
CA LYS A 329 -4.09 -34.55 -10.86
C LYS A 329 -4.15 -34.99 -12.33
N ILE A 330 -4.05 -34.05 -13.27
CA ILE A 330 -4.07 -34.37 -14.71
C ILE A 330 -2.81 -35.15 -15.08
N ASN A 331 -1.64 -34.72 -14.62
CA ASN A 331 -0.38 -35.40 -14.89
C ASN A 331 -0.41 -36.85 -14.38
N ALA A 332 -0.93 -37.09 -13.16
CA ALA A 332 -1.13 -38.44 -12.65
C ALA A 332 -2.09 -39.27 -13.53
N SER A 333 -3.19 -38.67 -13.99
CA SER A 333 -4.13 -39.34 -14.89
C SER A 333 -3.53 -39.66 -16.26
N VAL A 334 -2.70 -38.77 -16.82
CA VAL A 334 -2.03 -38.97 -18.10
C VAL A 334 -1.04 -40.13 -18.00
N ILE A 335 -0.28 -40.21 -16.89
CA ILE A 335 0.64 -41.31 -16.62
C ILE A 335 -0.11 -42.64 -16.53
N ASP A 336 -1.24 -42.68 -15.80
CA ASP A 336 -2.07 -43.88 -15.66
C ASP A 336 -2.64 -44.34 -17.01
N GLN A 337 -3.22 -43.41 -17.80
CA GLN A 337 -3.77 -43.73 -19.13
C GLN A 337 -2.69 -44.16 -20.12
N ALA A 338 -1.50 -43.54 -20.09
CA ALA A 338 -0.37 -43.95 -20.92
C ALA A 338 0.14 -45.34 -20.53
N GLY A 339 0.12 -45.67 -19.23
CA GLY A 339 0.38 -47.03 -18.73
C GLY A 339 -0.64 -48.04 -19.25
N GLY A 340 -1.92 -47.71 -19.19
CA GLY A 340 -3.01 -48.52 -19.74
C GLY A 340 -2.88 -48.74 -21.25
N PHE A 341 -2.55 -47.69 -22.01
CA PHE A 341 -2.25 -47.79 -23.44
C PHE A 341 -1.06 -48.72 -23.71
N THR A 342 0.03 -48.56 -22.97
CA THR A 342 1.22 -49.43 -23.07
C THR A 342 0.84 -50.91 -22.86
N TRP A 343 -0.01 -51.19 -21.89
CA TRP A 343 -0.49 -52.54 -21.61
C TRP A 343 -1.34 -53.11 -22.75
N VAL A 344 -2.26 -52.31 -23.30
CA VAL A 344 -3.08 -52.68 -24.47
C VAL A 344 -2.19 -53.02 -25.67
N VAL A 345 -1.20 -52.17 -25.99
CA VAL A 345 -0.24 -52.41 -27.07
C VAL A 345 0.55 -53.70 -26.84
N MET A 346 1.04 -53.92 -25.61
CA MET A 346 1.79 -55.13 -25.26
C MET A 346 0.98 -56.40 -25.49
N ILE A 347 -0.30 -56.43 -25.09
CA ILE A 347 -1.20 -57.57 -25.34
C ILE A 347 -1.39 -57.80 -26.83
N ILE A 348 -1.65 -56.73 -27.59
CA ILE A 348 -1.83 -56.82 -29.04
C ILE A 348 -0.57 -57.38 -29.70
N THR A 349 0.61 -56.94 -29.28
CA THR A 349 1.89 -57.47 -29.79
C THR A 349 2.06 -58.95 -29.48
N ILE A 350 1.78 -59.39 -28.24
CA ILE A 350 1.88 -60.80 -27.84
C ILE A 350 0.90 -61.67 -28.64
N VAL A 351 -0.36 -61.24 -28.76
CA VAL A 351 -1.38 -61.96 -29.53
C VAL A 351 -1.02 -62.01 -31.00
N GLY A 352 -0.56 -60.89 -31.58
CA GLY A 352 -0.12 -60.82 -32.98
C GLY A 352 1.05 -61.76 -33.27
N LEU A 353 2.04 -61.83 -32.37
CA LEU A 353 3.15 -62.78 -32.45
C LEU A 353 2.66 -64.23 -32.37
N ALA A 354 1.78 -64.55 -31.41
CA ALA A 354 1.24 -65.91 -31.25
C ALA A 354 0.45 -66.37 -32.49
N VAL A 355 -0.40 -65.49 -33.05
CA VAL A 355 -1.15 -65.78 -34.28
C VAL A 355 -0.21 -65.96 -35.47
N SER A 356 0.82 -65.13 -35.59
CA SER A 356 1.81 -65.24 -36.68
C SER A 356 2.60 -66.55 -36.60
N LEU A 357 3.01 -66.95 -35.39
CA LEU A 357 3.67 -68.24 -35.14
C LEU A 357 2.75 -69.43 -35.46
N LEU A 358 1.50 -69.40 -35.02
CA LEU A 358 0.52 -70.43 -35.32
C LEU A 358 0.27 -70.56 -36.83
N PHE A 359 0.07 -69.43 -37.51
CA PHE A 359 -0.14 -69.43 -38.95
C PHE A 359 1.08 -69.95 -39.71
N GLY A 360 2.28 -69.52 -39.34
CA GLY A 360 3.53 -70.05 -39.89
C GLY A 360 3.70 -71.55 -39.66
N PHE A 361 3.32 -72.05 -38.48
CA PHE A 361 3.28 -73.47 -38.18
C PHE A 361 2.28 -74.22 -39.08
N PHE A 362 1.07 -73.69 -39.26
CA PHE A 362 0.05 -74.27 -40.14
C PHE A 362 0.49 -74.28 -41.61
N VAL A 363 1.06 -73.20 -42.13
CA VAL A 363 1.58 -73.15 -43.51
C VAL A 363 2.69 -74.17 -43.70
N ARG A 364 3.62 -74.24 -42.75
CA ARG A 364 4.71 -75.23 -42.79
C ARG A 364 4.19 -76.66 -42.80
N ARG A 365 3.24 -76.97 -41.92
CA ARG A 365 2.69 -78.32 -41.76
C ARG A 365 1.76 -78.73 -42.91
N SER A 366 0.92 -77.82 -43.39
CA SER A 366 -0.15 -78.14 -44.34
C SER A 366 0.23 -77.88 -45.80
N ILE A 367 1.26 -77.08 -46.06
CA ILE A 367 1.67 -76.71 -47.43
C ILE A 367 3.14 -77.06 -47.64
N THR A 368 4.05 -76.51 -46.84
CA THR A 368 5.48 -76.55 -47.16
C THR A 368 6.08 -77.95 -47.01
N ILE A 369 5.71 -78.71 -45.97
CA ILE A 369 6.16 -80.10 -45.79
C ILE A 369 5.61 -81.00 -46.93
N PRO A 370 4.29 -81.03 -47.21
CA PRO A 370 3.76 -81.82 -48.31
C PRO A 370 4.34 -81.47 -49.68
N VAL A 371 4.61 -80.18 -49.94
CA VAL A 371 5.19 -79.73 -51.22
C VAL A 371 6.65 -80.15 -51.34
N ASN A 372 7.45 -80.05 -50.29
CA ASN A 372 8.84 -80.52 -50.32
C ASN A 372 8.90 -82.05 -50.52
N ASP A 373 8.05 -82.81 -49.83
CA ASP A 373 7.95 -84.26 -50.02
C ASP A 373 7.58 -84.65 -51.46
N LEU A 374 6.86 -83.78 -52.19
CA LEU A 374 6.51 -83.94 -53.60
C LEU A 374 7.63 -83.59 -54.59
N VAL A 375 8.60 -82.77 -54.18
CA VAL A 375 9.75 -82.35 -55.00
C VAL A 375 10.94 -83.32 -54.82
N ASP A 376 11.03 -83.98 -53.67
CA ASP A 376 12.04 -84.99 -53.36
C ASP A 376 11.68 -86.43 -53.83
N MET A 377 10.47 -86.62 -54.39
CA MET A 377 10.04 -87.83 -55.14
C MET A 377 10.34 -87.68 -56.63
#